data_AF-A0A0D1YLY3-F1
#
_entry.id   AF-A0A0D1YLY3-F1
#
_cell.length_a   1.000
_cell.length_b   1.000
_cell.length_c   1.000
_cell.angle_alpha   90.00
_cell.angle_beta   90.00
_cell.angle_gamma   90.00
#
_symmetry.space_group_name_H-M   'P 1'
#
loop_
_entity.id
_entity.type
_entity.pdbx_description
1 polymer ?
#
loop_
_entity_poly.entity_id
_entity_poly.type
_entity_poly.pdbx_seq_one_letter_code
_entity_poly.pdbx_strand_id
1 'polypeptide(L)'
;MSSFDHYIEKILDRVECEKDEREDMREEIRCHLMLAMEEYREQGYTKQEAVQRAIADFGVEEAIGEGLQRSLFPYRKEFLTCIGVGTIVYSASGYLYQLLAYGSAHPIWLTVSVLIGTCLVLAGMYPAYLADRKIVLGSMLALTCFCAVFGFTVVAGAEAWYVRILYVLGWFLAVFSLLMIFLTAIKGVGTGQESPEERKARIVIHVFNLANGIAVFACAAILAYAGLVFGGVSPFLLIPFSIVLFWAVSYWTQYRMRTRRIAVSYLFGSFSLMLTGGIVYMFSGTFR
;
A
#
# COMPACT_ATOMS: atom_id res chain seq x y z
N MET A 1 -4.90 29.74 -17.85
CA MET A 1 -4.88 29.55 -16.38
C MET A 1 -4.38 30.84 -15.75
N SER A 2 -4.99 31.27 -14.65
CA SER A 2 -4.49 32.42 -13.88
C SER A 2 -3.19 32.06 -13.15
N SER A 3 -2.42 33.05 -12.70
CA SER A 3 -1.19 32.81 -11.92
C SER A 3 -1.45 32.00 -10.65
N PHE A 4 -2.61 32.19 -10.02
CA PHE A 4 -3.04 31.40 -8.87
C PHE A 4 -3.33 29.95 -9.27
N ASP A 5 -4.03 29.70 -10.37
CA ASP A 5 -4.33 28.32 -10.79
C ASP A 5 -3.05 27.52 -11.01
N HIS A 6 -2.04 28.12 -11.66
CA HIS A 6 -0.76 27.46 -11.90
C HIS A 6 0.00 27.18 -10.60
N TYR A 7 -0.04 28.13 -9.66
CA TYR A 7 0.58 27.98 -8.36
C TYR A 7 -0.10 26.89 -7.51
N ILE A 8 -1.44 26.88 -7.48
CA ILE A 8 -2.24 25.88 -6.77
C ILE A 8 -1.99 24.48 -7.33
N GLU A 9 -1.97 24.30 -8.66
CA GLU A 9 -1.69 22.99 -9.25
C GLU A 9 -0.33 22.44 -8.83
N LYS A 10 0.71 23.29 -8.81
CA LYS A 10 2.04 22.86 -8.35
C LYS A 10 2.06 22.40 -6.89
N ILE A 11 1.25 23.01 -6.02
CA ILE A 11 1.07 22.56 -4.64
C ILE A 11 0.39 21.19 -4.64
N LEU A 12 -0.75 21.07 -5.33
CA LEU A 12 -1.60 19.87 -5.32
C LEU A 12 -0.95 18.67 -6.02
N ASP A 13 -0.01 18.87 -6.95
CA ASP A 13 0.76 17.80 -7.58
C ASP A 13 1.67 17.03 -6.59
N ARG A 14 1.88 17.60 -5.40
CA ARG A 14 2.67 16.97 -4.31
C ARG A 14 1.81 16.31 -3.25
N VAL A 15 0.50 16.50 -3.31
CA VAL A 15 -0.45 16.01 -2.32
C VAL A 15 -1.21 14.82 -2.89
N GLU A 16 -1.34 13.77 -2.09
CA GLU A 16 -2.20 12.64 -2.39
C GLU A 16 -3.63 12.97 -1.98
N CYS A 17 -4.49 13.27 -2.94
CA CYS A 17 -5.89 13.56 -2.69
C CYS A 17 -6.79 12.94 -3.76
N GLU A 18 -7.97 12.48 -3.33
CA GLU A 18 -9.01 12.08 -4.27
C GLU A 18 -9.54 13.31 -5.02
N LYS A 19 -10.21 13.11 -6.16
CA LYS A 19 -10.67 14.23 -7.00
C LYS A 19 -11.50 15.26 -6.26
N ASP A 20 -12.42 14.82 -5.41
CA ASP A 20 -13.31 15.73 -4.66
C ASP A 20 -12.50 16.50 -3.60
N GLU A 21 -11.64 15.80 -2.84
CA GLU A 21 -10.72 16.43 -1.86
C GLU A 21 -9.75 17.41 -2.53
N ARG A 22 -9.28 17.10 -3.74
CA ARG A 22 -8.40 17.96 -4.53
C ARG A 22 -9.11 19.26 -4.91
N GLU A 23 -10.37 19.18 -5.28
CA GLU A 23 -11.16 20.36 -5.65
C GLU A 23 -11.51 21.21 -4.42
N ASP A 24 -11.86 20.58 -3.30
CA ASP A 24 -12.08 21.29 -2.04
C ASP A 24 -10.81 22.04 -1.60
N MET A 25 -9.64 21.38 -1.61
CA MET A 25 -8.37 22.02 -1.29
C MET A 25 -8.00 23.12 -2.29
N ARG A 26 -8.29 22.93 -3.59
CA ARG A 26 -8.07 23.95 -4.61
C ARG A 26 -8.86 25.22 -4.27
N GLU A 27 -10.13 25.06 -3.95
CA GLU A 27 -11.02 26.20 -3.66
C GLU A 27 -10.63 26.90 -2.36
N GLU A 28 -10.25 26.14 -1.32
CA GLU A 28 -9.76 26.71 -0.06
C GLU A 28 -8.49 27.54 -0.27
N ILE A 29 -7.48 26.99 -0.95
CA ILE A 29 -6.23 27.71 -1.26
C ILE A 29 -6.53 28.93 -2.14
N ARG A 30 -7.41 28.79 -3.13
CA ARG A 30 -7.82 29.91 -4.00
C ARG A 30 -8.46 31.03 -3.20
N CYS A 31 -9.36 30.71 -2.28
CA CYS A 31 -10.03 31.68 -1.42
C CYS A 31 -9.01 32.48 -0.60
N HIS A 32 -8.05 31.81 0.04
CA HIS A 32 -7.00 32.48 0.80
C HIS A 32 -6.11 33.40 -0.07
N LEU A 33 -5.71 32.95 -1.26
CA LEU A 33 -4.92 33.76 -2.19
C LEU A 33 -5.70 34.97 -2.71
N MET A 34 -7.01 34.82 -2.95
CA MET A 34 -7.87 35.91 -3.37
C MET A 34 -8.08 36.95 -2.27
N LEU A 35 -8.25 36.52 -1.02
CA LEU A 35 -8.34 37.41 0.14
C LEU A 35 -7.04 38.21 0.30
N ALA A 36 -5.88 37.55 0.30
CA ALA A 36 -4.58 38.20 0.39
C ALA A 36 -4.33 39.19 -0.77
N MET A 37 -4.75 38.84 -1.99
CA MET A 37 -4.66 39.75 -3.14
C MET A 37 -5.50 41.00 -2.94
N GLU A 38 -6.73 40.88 -2.42
CA GLU A 38 -7.60 42.04 -2.23
C GLU A 38 -7.05 42.95 -1.13
N GLU A 39 -6.50 42.40 -0.04
CA GLU A 39 -5.78 43.18 0.98
C GLU A 39 -4.63 43.98 0.38
N TYR A 40 -3.85 43.39 -0.53
CA TYR A 40 -2.80 44.13 -1.24
C TYR A 40 -3.35 45.19 -2.19
N ARG A 41 -4.49 44.96 -2.83
CA ARG A 41 -5.13 45.99 -3.66
C ARG A 41 -5.63 47.17 -2.83
N GLU A 42 -6.17 46.92 -1.64
CA GLU A 42 -6.57 47.96 -0.69
C GLU A 42 -5.38 48.80 -0.20
N GLN A 43 -4.19 48.21 -0.13
CA GLN A 43 -2.93 48.91 0.16
C GLN A 43 -2.38 49.74 -1.02
N GLY A 44 -3.08 49.77 -2.16
CA GLY A 44 -2.73 50.58 -3.33
C GLY A 44 -1.84 49.88 -4.36
N TYR A 45 -1.55 48.59 -4.22
CA TYR A 45 -0.79 47.84 -5.22
C TYR A 45 -1.63 47.58 -6.48
N THR A 46 -0.95 47.49 -7.63
CA THR A 46 -1.62 47.05 -8.86
C THR A 46 -2.05 45.60 -8.74
N LYS A 47 -3.03 45.18 -9.54
CA LYS A 47 -3.51 43.79 -9.53
C LYS A 47 -2.39 42.75 -9.75
N GLN A 48 -1.42 43.04 -10.62
CA GLN A 48 -0.30 42.13 -10.88
C GLN A 48 0.65 42.04 -9.68
N GLU A 49 0.99 43.17 -9.07
CA GLU A 49 1.83 43.21 -7.87
C GLU A 49 1.14 42.54 -6.68
N ALA A 50 -0.16 42.76 -6.51
CA ALA A 50 -0.96 42.14 -5.47
C ALA A 50 -1.00 40.61 -5.60
N VAL A 51 -1.12 40.09 -6.82
CA VAL A 51 -1.05 38.64 -7.10
C VAL A 51 0.33 38.08 -6.75
N GLN A 52 1.41 38.74 -7.17
CA GLN A 52 2.77 38.28 -6.88
C GLN A 52 3.07 38.28 -5.38
N ARG A 53 2.64 39.34 -4.66
CA ARG A 53 2.79 39.43 -3.21
C ARG A 53 1.95 38.37 -2.48
N ALA A 54 0.71 38.16 -2.89
CA ALA A 54 -0.14 37.11 -2.33
C ALA A 54 0.51 35.72 -2.48
N ILE A 55 1.09 35.39 -3.63
CA ILE A 55 1.82 34.13 -3.82
C ILE A 55 3.07 34.07 -2.93
N ALA A 56 3.88 35.13 -2.92
CA ALA A 56 5.13 35.18 -2.16
C ALA A 56 4.89 35.00 -0.65
N ASP A 57 3.84 35.62 -0.12
CA ASP A 57 3.44 35.51 1.28
C ASP A 57 2.85 34.16 1.63
N PHE A 58 2.09 33.56 0.70
CA PHE A 58 1.55 32.22 0.90
C PHE A 58 2.67 31.19 1.03
N GLY A 59 3.76 31.38 0.28
CA GLY A 59 5.03 30.66 0.45
C GLY A 59 5.53 29.99 -0.82
N VAL A 60 6.44 29.02 -0.66
CA VAL A 60 6.99 28.25 -1.78
C VAL A 60 6.12 27.02 -2.01
N GLU A 61 5.67 26.80 -3.25
CA GLU A 61 4.73 25.71 -3.60
C GLU A 61 5.20 24.34 -3.09
N GLU A 62 6.52 24.14 -3.10
CA GLU A 62 7.20 22.91 -2.74
C GLU A 62 7.07 22.58 -1.26
N ALA A 63 7.34 23.58 -0.42
CA ALA A 63 7.30 23.44 1.02
C ALA A 63 5.86 23.27 1.52
N ILE A 64 4.91 24.00 0.92
CA ILE A 64 3.49 23.90 1.26
C ILE A 64 2.94 22.53 0.87
N GLY A 65 3.21 22.08 -0.36
CA GLY A 65 2.78 20.76 -0.82
C GLY A 65 3.33 19.62 0.04
N GLU A 66 4.63 19.67 0.39
CA GLU A 66 5.21 18.68 1.30
C GLU A 66 4.65 18.76 2.72
N GLY A 67 4.38 19.97 3.22
CA GLY A 67 3.74 20.19 4.52
C GLY A 67 2.32 19.59 4.58
N LEU A 68 1.51 19.86 3.55
CA LEU A 68 0.17 19.29 3.38
C LEU A 68 0.22 17.76 3.31
N GLN A 69 1.11 17.21 2.48
CA GLN A 69 1.26 15.76 2.37
C GLN A 69 1.68 15.11 3.68
N ARG A 70 2.59 15.73 4.45
CA ARG A 70 3.00 15.21 5.77
C ARG A 70 1.89 15.30 6.80
N SER A 71 1.06 16.33 6.74
CA SER A 71 -0.12 16.47 7.61
C SER A 71 -1.14 15.36 7.34
N LEU A 72 -1.46 15.12 6.06
CA LEU A 72 -2.44 14.12 5.65
C LEU A 72 -1.90 12.67 5.76
N PHE A 73 -0.66 12.46 5.31
CA PHE A 73 0.01 11.16 5.22
C PHE A 73 1.45 11.20 5.75
N PRO A 74 1.64 11.22 7.08
CA PRO A 74 2.96 11.28 7.70
C PRO A 74 3.85 10.14 7.20
N TYR A 75 5.07 10.48 6.77
CA TYR A 75 6.12 9.55 6.34
C TYR A 75 5.80 8.62 5.16
N ARG A 76 4.68 8.83 4.44
CA ARG A 76 4.28 7.91 3.35
C ARG A 76 5.28 7.89 2.20
N LYS A 77 5.76 9.06 1.78
CA LYS A 77 6.80 9.22 0.74
C LYS A 77 8.07 8.48 1.13
N GLU A 78 8.51 8.70 2.37
CA GLU A 78 9.71 8.11 2.94
C GLU A 78 9.58 6.58 3.01
N PHE A 79 8.45 6.05 3.49
CA PHE A 79 8.22 4.60 3.56
C PHE A 79 8.18 3.94 2.18
N LEU A 80 7.43 4.48 1.23
CA LEU A 80 7.33 3.90 -0.12
C LEU A 80 8.69 3.89 -0.83
N THR A 81 9.45 4.99 -0.69
CA THR A 81 10.79 5.10 -1.28
C THR A 81 11.76 4.11 -0.62
N CYS A 82 11.77 4.02 0.72
CA CYS A 82 12.62 3.08 1.45
C CYS A 82 12.30 1.62 1.11
N ILE A 83 11.02 1.25 1.02
CA ILE A 83 10.60 -0.09 0.62
C ILE A 83 11.06 -0.35 -0.82
N GLY A 84 10.78 0.57 -1.75
CA GLY A 84 11.14 0.39 -3.16
C GLY A 84 12.65 0.24 -3.40
N VAL A 85 13.47 1.14 -2.83
CA VAL A 85 14.94 1.04 -2.90
C VAL A 85 15.43 -0.23 -2.21
N GLY A 86 14.90 -0.54 -1.03
CA GLY A 86 15.27 -1.74 -0.29
C GLY A 86 14.97 -3.02 -1.07
N THR A 87 13.84 -3.09 -1.78
CA THR A 87 13.48 -4.22 -2.65
C THR A 87 14.45 -4.38 -3.82
N ILE A 88 14.86 -3.27 -4.45
CA ILE A 88 15.87 -3.29 -5.53
C ILE A 88 17.20 -3.82 -4.99
N VAL A 89 17.68 -3.26 -3.87
CA VAL A 89 18.95 -3.69 -3.25
C VAL A 89 18.90 -5.16 -2.80
N TYR A 90 17.81 -5.57 -2.16
CA TYR A 90 17.61 -6.94 -1.69
C TYR A 90 17.62 -7.95 -2.85
N SER A 91 16.88 -7.67 -3.91
CA SER A 91 16.79 -8.56 -5.07
C SER A 91 18.10 -8.62 -5.86
N ALA A 92 18.78 -7.49 -6.06
CA ALA A 92 20.10 -7.44 -6.67
C ALA A 92 21.13 -8.25 -5.86
N SER A 93 21.14 -8.09 -4.54
CA SER A 93 22.05 -8.81 -3.65
C SER A 93 21.78 -10.32 -3.65
N GLY A 94 20.51 -10.74 -3.63
CA GLY A 94 20.13 -12.14 -3.73
C GLY A 94 20.49 -12.77 -5.08
N TYR A 95 20.34 -12.02 -6.18
CA TYR A 95 20.77 -12.46 -7.51
C TYR A 95 22.29 -12.63 -7.60
N LEU A 96 23.06 -11.64 -7.12
CA LEU A 96 24.53 -11.72 -7.07
C LEU A 96 24.98 -12.91 -6.22
N TYR A 97 24.31 -13.16 -5.09
CA TYR A 97 24.58 -14.35 -4.29
C TYR A 97 24.41 -15.64 -5.10
N GLN A 98 23.28 -15.83 -5.80
CA GLN A 98 23.07 -17.03 -6.61
C GLN A 98 24.13 -17.20 -7.69
N LEU A 99 24.47 -16.10 -8.37
CA LEU A 99 25.46 -16.12 -9.45
C LEU A 99 26.85 -16.51 -8.92
N LEU A 100 27.25 -15.98 -7.77
CA LEU A 100 28.57 -16.26 -7.18
C LEU A 100 28.64 -17.63 -6.52
N ALA A 101 27.58 -18.06 -5.83
CA ALA A 101 27.56 -19.33 -5.09
C ALA A 101 27.33 -20.55 -5.99
N TYR A 102 26.48 -20.42 -7.01
CA TYR A 102 26.06 -21.54 -7.85
C TYR A 102 26.49 -21.41 -9.33
N GLY A 103 27.16 -20.32 -9.71
CA GLY A 103 27.61 -20.07 -11.09
C GLY A 103 26.48 -19.80 -12.09
N SER A 104 25.23 -19.82 -11.64
CA SER A 104 24.04 -19.58 -12.46
C SER A 104 22.95 -18.92 -11.61
N ALA A 105 22.24 -17.97 -12.19
CA ALA A 105 21.16 -17.26 -11.51
C ALA A 105 20.02 -16.99 -12.49
N HIS A 106 18.79 -17.30 -12.09
CA HIS A 106 17.61 -17.04 -12.91
C HIS A 106 17.16 -15.58 -12.73
N PRO A 107 17.09 -14.78 -13.81
CA PRO A 107 16.87 -13.33 -13.70
C PRO A 107 15.41 -12.94 -13.44
N ILE A 108 14.47 -13.90 -13.47
CA ILE A 108 13.03 -13.63 -13.39
C ILE A 108 12.67 -12.94 -12.09
N TRP A 109 13.10 -13.47 -10.94
CA TRP A 109 12.80 -12.89 -9.63
C TRP A 109 13.41 -11.50 -9.45
N LEU A 110 14.65 -11.29 -9.92
CA LEU A 110 15.30 -9.98 -9.94
C LEU A 110 14.49 -8.98 -10.76
N THR A 111 14.14 -9.35 -12.00
CA THR A 111 13.44 -8.45 -12.93
C THR A 111 12.10 -8.01 -12.36
N VAL A 112 11.31 -8.95 -11.84
CA VAL A 112 10.01 -8.65 -11.22
C VAL A 112 10.20 -7.74 -10.00
N SER A 113 11.15 -8.07 -9.12
CA SER A 113 11.40 -7.29 -7.89
C SER A 113 11.87 -5.87 -8.20
N VAL A 114 12.75 -5.69 -9.19
CA VAL A 114 13.26 -4.37 -9.59
C VAL A 114 12.16 -3.53 -10.23
N LEU A 115 11.31 -4.11 -11.09
CA LEU A 115 10.18 -3.39 -11.68
C LEU A 115 9.22 -2.88 -10.60
N ILE A 116 8.84 -3.74 -9.65
CA ILE A 116 7.95 -3.35 -8.55
C ILE A 116 8.61 -2.32 -7.64
N GLY A 117 9.87 -2.54 -7.27
CA GLY A 117 10.63 -1.61 -6.43
C GLY A 117 10.75 -0.23 -7.08
N THR A 118 10.97 -0.18 -8.39
CA THR A 118 11.00 1.07 -9.17
C THR A 118 9.64 1.76 -9.16
N CYS A 119 8.55 1.00 -9.38
CA CYS A 119 7.19 1.54 -9.28
C CYS A 119 6.90 2.12 -7.89
N LEU A 120 7.38 1.49 -6.80
CA LEU A 120 7.22 1.99 -5.44
C LEU A 120 8.06 3.25 -5.16
N VAL A 121 9.27 3.36 -5.71
CA VAL A 121 10.06 4.60 -5.64
C VAL A 121 9.32 5.73 -6.35
N LEU A 122 8.83 5.49 -7.56
CA LEU A 122 8.04 6.47 -8.31
C LEU A 122 6.74 6.82 -7.58
N ALA A 123 6.09 5.84 -6.94
CA ALA A 123 4.92 6.06 -6.09
C ALA A 123 5.19 7.01 -4.92
N GLY A 124 6.36 6.87 -4.27
CA GLY A 124 6.78 7.73 -3.18
C GLY A 124 7.14 9.14 -3.65
N MET A 125 7.82 9.25 -4.80
CA MET A 125 8.26 10.54 -5.36
C MET A 125 7.11 11.35 -5.97
N TYR A 126 6.11 10.68 -6.56
CA TYR A 126 5.01 11.30 -7.29
C TYR A 126 3.64 10.82 -6.76
N PRO A 127 3.27 11.16 -5.51
CA PRO A 127 2.09 10.62 -4.84
C PRO A 127 0.77 10.94 -5.56
N ALA A 128 0.67 12.08 -6.25
CA ALA A 128 -0.52 12.50 -6.98
C ALA A 128 -0.97 11.48 -8.06
N TYR A 129 -0.05 10.74 -8.69
CA TYR A 129 -0.40 9.75 -9.72
C TYR A 129 -1.08 8.49 -9.17
N LEU A 130 -0.96 8.24 -7.86
CA LEU A 130 -1.50 7.04 -7.21
C LEU A 130 -2.58 7.34 -6.18
N ALA A 131 -2.95 8.60 -5.99
CA ALA A 131 -3.98 9.02 -5.03
C ALA A 131 -5.30 8.26 -5.21
N ASP A 132 -5.77 8.15 -6.46
CA ASP A 132 -6.99 7.41 -6.81
C ASP A 132 -6.78 5.89 -6.98
N ARG A 133 -5.53 5.41 -6.90
CA ARG A 133 -5.16 4.04 -7.29
C ARG A 133 -4.71 3.18 -6.11
N LYS A 134 -5.41 3.30 -4.98
CA LYS A 134 -5.12 2.58 -3.72
C LYS A 134 -5.04 1.05 -3.90
N ILE A 135 -5.88 0.47 -4.76
CA ILE A 135 -5.83 -0.97 -5.09
C ILE A 135 -4.51 -1.34 -5.79
N VAL A 136 -4.05 -0.50 -6.72
CA VAL A 136 -2.80 -0.73 -7.45
C VAL A 136 -1.62 -0.66 -6.48
N LEU A 137 -1.56 0.36 -5.62
CA LEU A 137 -0.51 0.47 -4.62
C LEU A 137 -0.52 -0.71 -3.63
N GLY A 138 -1.71 -1.08 -3.13
CA GLY A 138 -1.86 -2.24 -2.26
C GLY A 138 -1.38 -3.54 -2.92
N SER A 139 -1.67 -3.70 -4.22
CA SER A 139 -1.21 -4.85 -5.00
C SER A 139 0.32 -4.84 -5.18
N MET A 140 0.92 -3.69 -5.46
CA MET A 140 2.39 -3.53 -5.55
C MET A 140 3.07 -3.90 -4.23
N LEU A 141 2.55 -3.41 -3.10
CA LEU A 141 3.07 -3.73 -1.77
C LEU A 141 2.88 -5.22 -1.42
N ALA A 142 1.74 -5.82 -1.80
CA ALA A 142 1.50 -7.24 -1.57
C ALA A 142 2.49 -8.11 -2.37
N LEU A 143 2.72 -7.75 -3.64
CA LEU A 143 3.69 -8.43 -4.49
C LEU A 143 5.13 -8.22 -3.99
N THR A 144 5.44 -7.06 -3.42
CA THR A 144 6.72 -6.78 -2.75
C THR A 144 6.91 -7.69 -1.54
N CYS A 145 5.88 -7.85 -0.70
CA CYS A 145 5.91 -8.79 0.43
C CYS A 145 6.15 -10.22 -0.05
N PHE A 146 5.45 -10.65 -1.10
CA PHE A 146 5.67 -11.96 -1.73
C PHE A 146 7.12 -12.10 -2.24
N CYS A 147 7.65 -11.12 -2.97
CA CYS A 147 9.03 -11.17 -3.47
C CYS A 147 10.07 -11.19 -2.34
N ALA A 148 9.81 -10.47 -1.24
CA ALA A 148 10.67 -10.44 -0.06
C ALA A 148 10.76 -11.83 0.59
N VAL A 149 9.60 -12.46 0.84
CA VAL A 149 9.49 -13.82 1.39
C VAL A 149 10.06 -14.86 0.43
N PHE A 150 9.80 -14.75 -0.87
CA PHE A 150 10.39 -15.64 -1.87
C PHE A 150 11.92 -15.55 -1.88
N GLY A 151 12.48 -14.36 -1.66
CA GLY A 151 13.92 -14.17 -1.53
C GLY A 151 14.58 -14.99 -0.42
N PHE A 152 13.83 -15.40 0.61
CA PHE A 152 14.34 -16.32 1.64
C PHE A 152 14.70 -17.70 1.08
N THR A 153 13.98 -18.14 0.06
CA THR A 153 14.27 -19.40 -0.66
C THR A 153 15.48 -19.25 -1.59
N VAL A 154 15.66 -18.05 -2.17
CA VAL A 154 16.79 -17.71 -3.04
C VAL A 154 18.13 -17.79 -2.30
N VAL A 155 18.14 -17.40 -1.03
CA VAL A 155 19.34 -17.42 -0.17
C VAL A 155 19.36 -18.59 0.82
N ALA A 156 18.41 -19.52 0.72
CA ALA A 156 18.33 -20.68 1.60
C ALA A 156 19.57 -21.59 1.43
N GLY A 157 20.05 -22.14 2.55
CA GLY A 157 21.21 -23.03 2.58
C GLY A 157 22.56 -22.32 2.52
N ALA A 158 22.59 -20.99 2.48
CA ALA A 158 23.81 -20.21 2.42
C ALA A 158 24.40 -19.96 3.83
N GLU A 159 25.69 -20.24 4.02
CA GLU A 159 26.36 -20.05 5.31
C GLU A 159 27.08 -18.69 5.44
N ALA A 160 27.16 -17.92 4.36
CA ALA A 160 27.88 -16.65 4.36
C ALA A 160 27.25 -15.61 5.30
N TRP A 161 28.07 -14.82 6.00
CA TRP A 161 27.62 -13.89 7.04
C TRP A 161 26.60 -12.85 6.53
N TYR A 162 26.76 -12.38 5.29
CA TYR A 162 25.88 -11.38 4.68
C TYR A 162 24.47 -11.92 4.38
N VAL A 163 24.29 -13.25 4.33
CA VAL A 163 22.97 -13.88 4.15
C VAL A 163 22.06 -13.54 5.33
N ARG A 164 22.60 -13.48 6.54
CA ARG A 164 21.82 -13.06 7.73
C ARG A 164 21.30 -11.63 7.57
N ILE A 165 22.09 -10.74 6.99
CA ILE A 165 21.68 -9.37 6.68
C ILE A 165 20.56 -9.37 5.64
N LEU A 166 20.66 -10.22 4.60
CA LEU A 166 19.59 -10.37 3.62
C LEU A 166 18.30 -10.89 4.25
N TYR A 167 18.36 -11.87 5.16
CA TYR A 167 17.18 -12.32 5.91
C TYR A 167 16.53 -11.18 6.71
N VAL A 168 17.33 -10.40 7.43
CA VAL A 168 16.83 -9.24 8.20
C VAL A 168 16.19 -8.21 7.27
N LEU A 169 16.84 -7.88 6.14
CA LEU A 169 16.31 -6.95 5.15
C LEU A 169 15.01 -7.48 4.53
N GLY A 170 14.94 -8.76 4.17
CA GLY A 170 13.72 -9.37 3.63
C GLY A 170 12.56 -9.34 4.62
N TRP A 171 12.81 -9.62 5.91
CA TRP A 171 11.80 -9.48 6.96
C TRP A 171 11.34 -8.03 7.12
N PHE A 172 12.27 -7.09 7.14
CA PHE A 172 11.95 -5.66 7.18
C PHE A 172 11.04 -5.27 6.01
N LEU A 173 11.40 -5.65 4.77
CA LEU A 173 10.60 -5.36 3.59
C LEU A 173 9.21 -5.99 3.64
N ALA A 174 9.10 -7.24 4.08
CA ALA A 174 7.81 -7.92 4.22
C ALA A 174 6.91 -7.23 5.26
N VAL A 175 7.46 -6.96 6.46
CA VAL A 175 6.71 -6.33 7.56
C VAL A 175 6.30 -4.91 7.22
N PHE A 176 7.21 -4.09 6.70
CA PHE A 176 6.88 -2.70 6.32
C PHE A 176 5.91 -2.63 5.14
N SER A 177 6.00 -3.56 4.18
CA SER A 177 5.01 -3.65 3.10
C SER A 177 3.61 -3.99 3.64
N LEU A 178 3.52 -4.96 4.57
CA LEU A 178 2.25 -5.31 5.23
C LEU A 178 1.69 -4.13 6.05
N LEU A 179 2.55 -3.44 6.80
CA LEU A 179 2.17 -2.23 7.53
C LEU A 179 1.64 -1.16 6.59
N MET A 180 2.29 -0.94 5.44
CA MET A 180 1.84 0.06 4.46
C MET A 180 0.53 -0.33 3.77
N ILE A 181 0.30 -1.61 3.49
CA ILE A 181 -1.01 -2.12 3.02
C ILE A 181 -2.08 -1.79 4.06
N PHE A 182 -1.79 -2.05 5.33
CA PHE A 182 -2.71 -1.79 6.43
C PHE A 182 -3.01 -0.30 6.59
N LEU A 183 -1.98 0.55 6.58
CA LEU A 183 -2.14 2.01 6.66
C LEU A 183 -2.96 2.56 5.48
N THR A 184 -2.72 2.03 4.27
CA THR A 184 -3.47 2.39 3.06
C THR A 184 -4.93 1.96 3.16
N ALA A 185 -5.20 0.78 3.73
CA ALA A 185 -6.55 0.27 3.93
C ALA A 185 -7.33 1.05 5.02
N ILE A 186 -6.67 1.43 6.12
CA ILE A 186 -7.31 2.17 7.22
C ILE A 186 -7.58 3.62 6.88
N LYS A 187 -6.64 4.29 6.21
CA LYS A 187 -6.80 5.69 5.78
C LYS A 187 -7.72 5.82 4.55
N GLY A 188 -8.23 4.72 4.01
CA GLY A 188 -9.14 4.73 2.87
C GLY A 188 -10.48 5.40 3.18
N VAL A 189 -10.77 6.46 2.42
CA VAL A 189 -12.07 7.12 2.20
C VAL A 189 -12.72 7.57 3.50
N GLY A 190 -12.17 8.62 4.09
CA GLY A 190 -12.99 9.56 4.85
C GLY A 190 -13.50 10.59 3.87
N THR A 191 -14.55 10.28 3.09
CA THR A 191 -15.45 11.37 2.73
C THR A 191 -15.81 12.01 4.07
N GLY A 192 -15.78 13.33 4.20
CA GLY A 192 -16.06 14.03 5.46
C GLY A 192 -17.44 13.74 6.10
N GLN A 193 -18.17 12.75 5.57
CA GLN A 193 -19.50 12.29 5.93
C GLN A 193 -19.53 10.96 6.70
N GLU A 194 -18.43 10.22 6.85
CA GLU A 194 -18.49 8.97 7.64
C GLU A 194 -18.65 9.23 9.14
N SER A 195 -19.64 8.59 9.75
CA SER A 195 -19.85 8.64 11.20
C SER A 195 -18.72 7.93 11.96
N PRO A 196 -18.46 8.30 13.24
CA PRO A 196 -17.45 7.63 14.07
C PRO A 196 -17.66 6.10 14.19
N GLU A 197 -18.91 5.64 14.18
CA GLU A 197 -19.27 4.22 14.25
C GLU A 197 -18.91 3.47 12.96
N GLU A 198 -19.20 4.05 11.79
CA GLU A 198 -18.83 3.46 10.50
C GLU A 198 -17.32 3.37 10.34
N ARG A 199 -16.59 4.39 10.77
CA ARG A 199 -15.12 4.39 10.79
C ARG A 199 -14.59 3.26 11.68
N LYS A 200 -15.15 3.08 12.88
CA LYS A 200 -14.76 2.00 13.79
C LYS A 200 -15.05 0.63 13.18
N ALA A 201 -16.24 0.43 12.63
CA ALA A 201 -16.63 -0.82 11.98
C ALA A 201 -15.72 -1.16 10.79
N ARG A 202 -15.39 -0.17 9.96
CA ARG A 202 -14.43 -0.33 8.86
C ARG A 202 -13.07 -0.79 9.39
N ILE A 203 -12.51 -0.10 10.39
CA ILE A 203 -11.20 -0.46 10.96
C ILE A 203 -11.21 -1.91 11.47
N VAL A 204 -12.25 -2.30 12.22
CA VAL A 204 -12.38 -3.68 12.73
C VAL A 204 -12.41 -4.69 11.58
N ILE A 205 -13.21 -4.45 10.54
CA ILE A 205 -13.32 -5.35 9.38
C ILE A 205 -11.95 -5.47 8.67
N HIS A 206 -11.22 -4.38 8.46
CA HIS A 206 -9.89 -4.43 7.82
C HIS A 206 -8.86 -5.16 8.67
N VAL A 207 -8.77 -4.85 9.97
CA VAL A 207 -7.83 -5.50 10.90
C VAL A 207 -8.10 -7.01 10.94
N PHE A 208 -9.37 -7.38 11.12
CA PHE A 208 -9.78 -8.77 11.17
C PHE A 208 -9.47 -9.52 9.87
N ASN A 209 -9.86 -8.97 8.72
CA ASN A 209 -9.64 -9.64 7.44
C ASN A 209 -8.17 -9.66 7.03
N LEU A 210 -7.36 -8.68 7.44
CA LEU A 210 -5.92 -8.73 7.22
C LEU A 210 -5.27 -9.87 8.03
N ALA A 211 -5.58 -9.97 9.32
CA ALA A 211 -5.07 -11.04 10.17
C ALA A 211 -5.51 -12.42 9.67
N ASN A 212 -6.81 -12.56 9.36
CA ASN A 212 -7.36 -13.80 8.80
C ASN A 212 -6.77 -14.09 7.41
N GLY A 213 -6.56 -13.06 6.59
CA GLY A 213 -5.94 -13.17 5.27
C GLY A 213 -4.54 -13.76 5.32
N ILE A 214 -3.69 -13.31 6.26
CA ILE A 214 -2.34 -13.87 6.46
C ILE A 214 -2.42 -15.38 6.73
N ALA A 215 -3.34 -15.81 7.61
CA ALA A 215 -3.54 -17.22 7.90
C ALA A 215 -4.07 -18.00 6.68
N VAL A 216 -5.04 -17.45 5.96
CA VAL A 216 -5.60 -18.03 4.73
C VAL A 216 -4.51 -18.23 3.67
N PHE A 217 -3.70 -17.21 3.40
CA PHE A 217 -2.62 -17.29 2.42
C PHE A 217 -1.54 -18.29 2.83
N ALA A 218 -1.17 -18.33 4.12
CA ALA A 218 -0.20 -19.31 4.62
C ALA A 218 -0.72 -20.76 4.47
N CYS A 219 -1.97 -21.03 4.87
CA CYS A 219 -2.60 -22.34 4.69
C CYS A 219 -2.70 -22.74 3.22
N ALA A 220 -3.14 -21.81 2.36
CA ALA A 220 -3.24 -22.05 0.92
C ALA A 220 -1.86 -22.34 0.29
N ALA A 221 -0.81 -21.62 0.70
CA ALA A 221 0.55 -21.86 0.22
C ALA A 221 1.08 -23.24 0.64
N ILE A 222 0.87 -23.63 1.90
CA ILE A 222 1.25 -24.98 2.40
C ILE A 222 0.51 -26.06 1.63
N LEU A 223 -0.80 -25.92 1.45
CA LEU A 223 -1.63 -26.85 0.67
C LEU A 223 -1.17 -26.96 -0.79
N ALA A 224 -0.89 -25.83 -1.44
CA ALA A 224 -0.41 -25.81 -2.81
C ALA A 224 0.96 -26.49 -2.93
N TYR A 225 1.88 -26.19 -2.01
CA TYR A 225 3.20 -26.81 -1.97
C TYR A 225 3.13 -28.32 -1.74
N ALA A 226 2.35 -28.78 -0.75
CA ALA A 226 2.14 -30.20 -0.51
C ALA A 226 1.51 -30.89 -1.73
N GLY A 227 0.50 -30.28 -2.33
CA GLY A 227 -0.13 -30.77 -3.56
C GLY A 227 0.86 -30.94 -4.70
N LEU A 228 1.77 -29.97 -4.90
CA LEU A 228 2.81 -30.03 -5.92
C LEU A 228 3.84 -31.14 -5.63
N VAL A 229 4.30 -31.25 -4.39
CA VAL A 229 5.34 -32.22 -4.00
C VAL A 229 4.82 -33.66 -4.10
N PHE A 230 3.60 -33.93 -3.62
CA PHE A 230 3.08 -35.29 -3.54
C PHE A 230 2.22 -35.68 -4.76
N GLY A 231 1.51 -34.73 -5.36
CA GLY A 231 0.55 -34.98 -6.44
C GLY A 231 0.95 -34.40 -7.80
N GLY A 232 2.05 -33.64 -7.87
CA GLY A 232 2.46 -32.94 -9.08
C GLY A 232 1.45 -31.85 -9.51
N VAL A 233 1.54 -31.43 -10.78
CA VAL A 233 0.60 -30.47 -11.37
C VAL A 233 -0.73 -31.19 -11.63
N SER A 234 -1.73 -30.93 -10.79
CA SER A 234 -3.04 -31.58 -10.87
C SER A 234 -4.18 -30.60 -10.57
N PRO A 235 -5.45 -30.93 -10.92
CA PRO A 235 -6.61 -30.09 -10.60
C PRO A 235 -6.78 -29.82 -9.10
N PHE A 236 -6.19 -30.64 -8.22
CA PHE A 236 -6.22 -30.40 -6.77
C PHE A 236 -5.55 -29.09 -6.35
N LEU A 237 -4.68 -28.51 -7.18
CA LEU A 237 -4.10 -27.17 -6.97
C LEU A 237 -5.15 -26.05 -7.05
N LEU A 238 -6.36 -26.32 -7.54
CA LEU A 238 -7.47 -25.37 -7.49
C LEU A 238 -8.06 -25.20 -6.09
N ILE A 239 -7.87 -26.17 -5.18
CA ILE A 239 -8.37 -26.10 -3.80
C ILE A 239 -7.76 -24.90 -3.04
N PRO A 240 -6.42 -24.75 -2.92
CA PRO A 240 -5.84 -23.61 -2.23
C PRO A 240 -6.25 -22.26 -2.87
N PHE A 241 -6.37 -22.21 -4.20
CA PHE A 241 -6.89 -21.04 -4.89
C PHE A 241 -8.34 -20.71 -4.49
N SER A 242 -9.22 -21.72 -4.42
CA SER A 242 -10.61 -21.53 -4.02
C SER A 242 -10.76 -21.01 -2.59
N ILE A 243 -9.85 -21.36 -1.68
CA ILE A 243 -9.84 -20.86 -0.29
C ILE A 243 -9.53 -19.36 -0.28
N VAL A 244 -8.49 -18.94 -1.01
CA VAL A 244 -8.12 -17.52 -1.15
C VAL A 244 -9.24 -16.73 -1.81
N LEU A 245 -9.83 -17.27 -2.87
CA LEU A 245 -10.96 -16.64 -3.57
C LEU A 245 -12.17 -16.48 -2.64
N PHE A 246 -12.50 -17.52 -1.87
CA PHE A 246 -13.59 -17.49 -0.91
C PHE A 246 -13.36 -16.41 0.16
N TRP A 247 -12.15 -16.31 0.72
CA TRP A 247 -11.78 -15.25 1.66
C TRP A 247 -11.93 -13.85 1.02
N ALA A 248 -11.43 -13.66 -0.20
CA ALA A 248 -11.49 -12.36 -0.88
C ALA A 248 -12.95 -11.93 -1.14
N VAL A 249 -13.81 -12.85 -1.60
CA VAL A 249 -15.24 -12.60 -1.81
C VAL A 249 -15.96 -12.33 -0.49
N SER A 250 -15.64 -13.08 0.56
CA SER A 250 -16.19 -12.84 1.91
C SER A 250 -15.82 -11.45 2.40
N TYR A 251 -14.54 -11.09 2.32
CA TYR A 251 -14.06 -9.77 2.74
C TYR A 251 -14.70 -8.62 1.94
N TRP A 252 -14.80 -8.76 0.61
CA TRP A 252 -15.51 -7.80 -0.23
C TRP A 252 -16.98 -7.63 0.19
N THR A 253 -17.65 -8.75 0.48
CA THR A 253 -19.05 -8.76 0.94
C THR A 253 -19.20 -8.08 2.29
N GLN A 254 -18.31 -8.34 3.24
CA GLN A 254 -18.25 -7.66 4.54
C GLN A 254 -18.12 -6.14 4.37
N TYR A 255 -17.15 -5.71 3.58
CA TYR A 255 -16.90 -4.29 3.34
C TYR A 255 -18.09 -3.58 2.68
N ARG A 256 -18.76 -4.25 1.72
CA ARG A 256 -19.92 -3.71 0.99
C ARG A 256 -21.18 -3.64 1.87
N MET A 257 -21.36 -4.58 2.79
CA MET A 257 -22.55 -4.69 3.64
C MET A 257 -22.43 -3.90 4.95
N ARG A 258 -21.25 -3.35 5.27
CA ARG A 258 -20.97 -2.67 6.55
C ARG A 258 -21.98 -1.57 6.92
N THR A 259 -22.46 -0.81 5.93
CA THR A 259 -23.39 0.32 6.17
C THR A 259 -24.86 -0.07 6.10
N ARG A 260 -25.21 -1.16 5.42
CA ARG A 260 -26.61 -1.56 5.19
C ARG A 260 -27.09 -2.69 6.10
N ARG A 261 -26.22 -3.69 6.36
CA ARG A 261 -26.57 -4.93 7.06
C ARG A 261 -25.36 -5.46 7.84
N ILE A 262 -25.07 -4.83 8.98
CA ILE A 262 -23.93 -5.16 9.85
C ILE A 262 -23.91 -6.64 10.25
N ALA A 263 -25.06 -7.24 10.57
CA ALA A 263 -25.16 -8.66 10.92
C ALA A 263 -24.68 -9.60 9.80
N VAL A 264 -25.00 -9.27 8.54
CA VAL A 264 -24.53 -10.04 7.37
C VAL A 264 -23.01 -9.90 7.24
N SER A 265 -22.46 -8.71 7.46
CA SER A 265 -21.01 -8.51 7.49
C SER A 265 -20.35 -9.42 8.53
N TYR A 266 -20.79 -9.41 9.78
CA TYR A 266 -20.17 -10.27 10.80
C TYR A 266 -20.33 -11.76 10.50
N LEU A 267 -21.45 -12.20 9.92
CA LEU A 267 -21.65 -13.60 9.55
C LEU A 267 -20.63 -14.09 8.51
N PHE A 268 -20.37 -13.29 7.47
CA PHE A 268 -19.34 -13.62 6.47
C PHE A 268 -17.92 -13.65 7.07
N GLY A 269 -17.65 -12.75 8.02
CA GLY A 269 -16.39 -12.74 8.78
C GLY A 269 -16.21 -14.03 9.58
N SER A 270 -17.23 -14.42 10.36
CA SER A 270 -17.22 -15.65 11.15
C SER A 270 -17.06 -16.90 10.28
N PHE A 271 -17.78 -16.99 9.15
CA PHE A 271 -17.67 -18.12 8.25
C PHE A 271 -16.27 -18.25 7.65
N SER A 272 -15.66 -17.13 7.25
CA SER A 272 -14.27 -17.13 6.74
C SER A 272 -13.27 -17.59 7.81
N LEU A 273 -13.47 -17.21 9.07
CA LEU A 273 -12.63 -17.66 10.19
C LEU A 273 -12.82 -19.15 10.48
N MET A 274 -14.06 -19.63 10.51
CA MET A 274 -14.38 -21.04 10.74
C MET A 274 -13.78 -21.93 9.65
N LEU A 275 -13.85 -21.51 8.38
CA LEU A 275 -13.22 -22.24 7.27
C LEU A 275 -11.70 -22.35 7.50
N THR A 276 -11.05 -21.23 7.81
CA THR A 276 -9.59 -21.17 8.05
C THR A 276 -9.20 -22.03 9.25
N GLY A 277 -9.94 -21.91 10.36
CA GLY A 277 -9.75 -22.71 11.57
C GLY A 277 -9.99 -24.20 11.35
N GLY A 278 -10.99 -24.56 10.56
CA GLY A 278 -11.29 -25.95 10.19
C GLY A 278 -10.15 -26.58 9.38
N ILE A 279 -9.58 -25.84 8.43
CA ILE A 279 -8.41 -26.30 7.66
C ILE A 279 -7.22 -26.52 8.59
N VAL A 280 -6.88 -25.54 9.44
CA VAL A 280 -5.78 -25.65 10.41
C VAL A 280 -6.00 -26.84 11.35
N TYR A 281 -7.22 -27.02 11.84
CA TYR A 281 -7.57 -28.13 12.72
C TYR A 281 -7.35 -29.48 12.05
N MET A 282 -7.82 -29.67 10.81
CA MET A 282 -7.60 -30.91 10.05
C MET A 282 -6.11 -31.24 9.93
N PHE A 283 -5.26 -30.24 9.66
CA PHE A 283 -3.82 -30.45 9.62
C PHE A 283 -3.24 -30.83 10.99
N SER A 284 -3.66 -30.16 12.06
CA SER A 284 -3.14 -30.44 13.41
C SER A 284 -3.56 -31.81 13.97
N GLY A 285 -4.75 -32.29 13.61
CA GLY A 285 -5.30 -33.57 14.09
C GLY A 285 -4.70 -34.80 13.41
N THR A 286 -4.11 -34.65 12.22
CA THR A 286 -3.54 -35.76 11.45
C THR A 286 -2.14 -36.18 11.93
N PHE A 287 -1.52 -35.41 12.84
CA PHE A 287 -0.19 -35.68 13.42
C PHE A 287 -0.22 -36.23 14.86
N ARG A 288 -1.37 -36.73 15.33
CA ARG A 288 -1.47 -37.51 16.57
C ARG A 288 -1.69 -38.98 16.26
#